data_AF-A0A4V6RJ37-F1
#
_entry.id   AF-A0A4V6RJ37-F1
#
_cell.length_a   1.000
_cell.length_b   1.000
_cell.length_c   1.000
_cell.angle_alpha   90.00
_cell.angle_beta   90.00
_cell.angle_gamma   90.00
#
_symmetry.space_group_name_H-M   'P 1'
#
loop_
_entity.id
_entity.type
_entity.pdbx_description
1 polymer ?
#
loop_
_entity_poly.entity_id
_entity_poly.type
_entity_poly.pdbx_seq_one_letter_code
_entity_poly.pdbx_strand_id
1 'polypeptide(L)' 'MGTWDVGPFDNDTAADFGGDLDEAAAAEREGIVRSALTRVKTPGAAA' A
#
# COMPACT_ATOMS: atom_id res chain seq x y z
N MET A 1 2.23 6.04 -18.14
CA MET A 1 1.23 4.99 -18.47
C MET A 1 0.79 4.43 -17.13
N GLY A 2 -0.43 4.77 -16.71
CA GLY A 2 -1.02 4.43 -15.40
C GLY A 2 -1.67 5.66 -14.75
N THR A 3 -2.90 5.53 -14.24
CA THR A 3 -3.77 6.58 -13.64
C THR A 3 -3.16 7.36 -12.45
N TRP A 4 -1.94 7.02 -12.06
CA TRP A 4 -1.18 7.54 -10.93
C TRP A 4 0.24 7.87 -11.38
N ASP A 5 0.38 8.77 -12.36
CA ASP A 5 1.70 9.25 -12.79
C ASP A 5 2.38 10.01 -11.65
N VAL A 6 3.70 9.87 -11.57
CA VAL A 6 4.63 10.68 -10.76
C VAL A 6 4.33 12.17 -10.99
N GLY A 7 3.80 12.84 -9.96
CA GLY A 7 3.37 14.24 -9.94
C GLY A 7 3.29 14.73 -8.49
N PRO A 8 3.04 16.03 -8.23
CA PRO A 8 3.22 16.69 -6.91
C PRO A 8 2.37 16.16 -5.74
N PHE A 9 1.59 15.10 -5.96
CA PHE A 9 0.94 14.36 -4.90
C PHE A 9 1.90 13.26 -4.44
N ASP A 10 2.43 13.44 -3.24
CA ASP A 10 3.37 12.58 -2.50
C ASP A 10 2.76 11.20 -2.21
N ASN A 11 2.55 10.42 -3.27
CA ASN A 11 1.97 9.09 -3.24
C ASN A 11 3.04 7.99 -3.36
N ASP A 12 4.30 8.36 -3.12
CA ASP A 12 5.45 7.46 -3.25
C ASP A 12 5.25 6.21 -2.38
N THR A 13 4.69 6.37 -1.18
CA THR A 13 4.35 5.23 -0.31
C THR A 13 3.32 4.27 -0.91
N ALA A 14 2.33 4.75 -1.67
CA ALA A 14 1.37 3.85 -2.31
C ALA A 14 1.90 3.25 -3.61
N ALA A 15 2.76 3.99 -4.33
CA ALA A 15 3.47 3.46 -5.50
C ALA A 15 4.42 2.32 -5.09
N ASP A 16 5.20 2.51 -4.02
CA ASP A 16 6.08 1.49 -3.43
C ASP A 16 5.28 0.26 -3.01
N PHE A 17 4.16 0.46 -2.29
CA PHE A 17 3.27 -0.64 -1.90
C PHE A 17 2.72 -1.42 -3.12
N GLY A 18 2.36 -0.71 -4.19
CA GLY A 18 1.89 -1.33 -5.43
C GLY A 18 2.98 -2.17 -6.11
N GLY A 19 4.20 -1.65 -6.18
CA GLY A 19 5.36 -2.36 -6.71
C GLY A 19 5.69 -3.62 -5.91
N ASP A 20 5.79 -3.50 -4.58
CA ASP A 20 6.05 -4.62 -3.67
C ASP A 20 4.99 -5.73 -3.82
N LEU A 21 3.72 -5.35 -3.99
CA LEU A 21 2.61 -6.30 -4.13
C LEU A 21 2.63 -7.03 -5.48
N ASP A 22 2.99 -6.33 -6.55
CA ASP A 22 3.08 -6.91 -7.90
C ASP A 22 4.26 -7.89 -8.02
N GLU A 23 5.38 -7.59 -7.37
CA GLU A 23 6.58 -8.44 -7.36
C GLU A 23 6.44 -9.67 -6.45
N ALA A 24 5.56 -9.63 -5.44
CA ALA A 24 5.36 -10.74 -4.50
C ALA A 24 4.77 -12.00 -5.16
N ALA A 25 5.17 -13.17 -4.65
CA ALA A 25 4.59 -14.44 -5.08
C ALA A 25 3.09 -14.49 -4.73
N ALA A 26 2.29 -15.19 -5.53
CA ALA A 26 0.84 -15.22 -5.37
C ALA A 26 0.39 -15.66 -3.96
N ALA A 27 1.13 -16.59 -3.34
CA ALA A 27 0.85 -17.06 -1.98
C ALA A 27 1.16 -16.01 -0.88
N GLU A 28 1.99 -15.02 -1.16
CA GLU A 28 2.47 -14.02 -0.19
C GLU A 28 1.59 -12.75 -0.19
N ARG A 29 0.97 -12.45 -1.34
CA ARG A 29 0.13 -11.23 -1.54
C ARG A 29 -0.97 -11.07 -0.50
N GLU A 30 -1.64 -12.16 -0.13
CA GLU A 30 -2.68 -12.15 0.91
C GLU A 30 -2.14 -11.64 2.26
N GLY A 31 -0.96 -12.14 2.65
CA GLY A 31 -0.30 -11.75 3.90
C GLY A 31 0.10 -10.28 3.91
N ILE A 32 0.60 -9.77 2.78
CA ILE A 32 0.98 -8.37 2.60
C ILE A 32 -0.24 -7.45 2.78
N VAL A 33 -1.34 -7.74 2.06
CA VAL A 33 -2.58 -6.95 2.13
C VAL A 33 -3.19 -7.01 3.54
N ARG A 34 -3.28 -8.20 4.14
CA ARG A 34 -3.81 -8.34 5.51
C ARG A 34 -2.99 -7.55 6.52
N SER A 35 -1.67 -7.59 6.40
CA SER A 35 -0.77 -6.85 7.30
C SER A 35 -0.98 -5.34 7.16
N ALA A 36 -1.04 -4.83 5.93
CA ALA A 36 -1.31 -3.42 5.66
C ALA A 36 -2.64 -2.95 6.26
N LEU A 37 -3.71 -3.70 6.05
CA LEU A 37 -5.03 -3.40 6.61
C LEU A 37 -5.06 -3.49 8.13
N THR A 38 -4.32 -4.44 8.71
CA THR A 38 -4.23 -4.59 10.17
C THR A 38 -3.51 -3.40 10.81
N ARG A 39 -2.45 -2.88 10.17
CA ARG A 39 -1.72 -1.69 10.65
C ARG A 39 -2.62 -0.47 10.82
N VAL A 40 -3.63 -0.31 9.95
CA VAL A 40 -4.55 0.85 9.97
C VAL A 40 -5.87 0.57 10.70
N LYS A 41 -6.08 -0.65 11.20
CA LYS A 41 -7.36 -1.11 11.77
C LYS A 41 -7.72 -0.47 13.12
N THR A 42 -7.09 0.63 13.51
CA THR A 42 -7.55 1.50 14.59
C THR A 42 -7.18 2.94 14.24
N PRO A 43 -8.13 3.80 13.85
CA PRO A 43 -7.93 5.23 13.98
C PRO A 43 -8.02 5.53 15.48
N GLY A 44 -6.87 5.67 16.13
CA GLY A 44 -6.84 6.32 17.45
C GLY A 44 -7.41 7.72 17.29
N ALA A 45 -8.43 8.05 18.09
CA ALA A 45 -8.94 9.41 18.21
C ALA A 45 -7.76 10.36 18.46
N ALA A 46 -7.48 11.23 17.48
CA ALA A 46 -6.58 12.36 17.70
C ALA A 46 -7.30 13.31 18.67
N ALA A 47 -6.85 13.29 19.93
CA ALA A 47 -7.08 14.32 20.93
C ALA A 47 -5.73 14.99 21.22
#